data_AF-A0A4D4MAY2-F1
#
_entry.id   AF-A0A4D4MAY2-F1
#
_cell.length_a   1.000
_cell.length_b   1.000
_cell.length_c   1.000
_cell.angle_alpha   90.00
_cell.angle_beta   90.00
_cell.angle_gamma   90.00
#
_symmetry.space_group_name_H-M   'P 1'
#
loop_
_entity.id
_entity.type
_entity.pdbx_description
1 polymer ?
#
loop_
_entity_poly.entity_id
_entity_poly.type
_entity_poly.pdbx_seq_one_letter_code
_entity_poly.pdbx_strand_id
1 'polypeptide(L)' 'MKVPRAHVERLEDGTEIRLGVFLSNSKSRRGKLSADKLAALAILGMEWAAAA' A
#
# COMPACT_ATOMS: atom_id res chain seq x y z
N MET A 1 5.44 -1.86 -9.47
CA MET A 1 6.38 -2.23 -8.36
C MET A 1 5.79 -3.38 -7.53
N LYS A 2 6.57 -4.41 -7.15
CA LYS A 2 6.09 -5.51 -6.27
C LYS A 2 6.88 -5.50 -4.96
N VAL A 3 6.28 -5.01 -3.88
CA VAL A 3 6.82 -5.09 -2.52
C VAL A 3 6.53 -6.49 -1.96
N PRO A 4 7.53 -7.28 -1.52
CA PRO A 4 7.30 -8.58 -0.90
C PRO A 4 6.44 -8.47 0.36
N ARG A 5 5.59 -9.46 0.65
CA ARG A 5 4.72 -9.42 1.84
C ARG A 5 5.50 -9.30 3.16
N ALA A 6 6.69 -9.90 3.23
CA ALA A 6 7.54 -9.88 4.41
C ALA A 6 8.31 -8.55 4.59
N HIS A 7 8.19 -7.60 3.65
CA HIS A 7 8.92 -6.34 3.70
C HIS A 7 8.55 -5.51 4.93
N VAL A 8 9.59 -5.08 5.65
CA VAL A 8 9.52 -4.14 6.78
C VAL A 8 10.33 -2.90 6.38
N GLU A 9 9.68 -1.75 6.47
CA GLU A 9 10.30 -0.45 6.25
C GLU A 9 10.68 0.14 7.61
N ARG A 10 11.92 0.61 7.75
CA ARG A 10 12.38 1.29 8.97
C ARG A 10 12.50 2.78 8.71
N LEU A 11 11.76 3.58 9.47
CA LEU A 11 11.80 5.04 9.40
C LEU A 11 13.01 5.60 10.15
N GLU A 12 13.31 6.88 9.88
CA GLU A 12 14.43 7.60 10.49
C GLU A 12 14.32 7.71 12.02
N ASP A 13 13.09 7.72 12.55
CA ASP A 13 12.81 7.71 13.99
C ASP A 13 12.96 6.31 14.63
N GLY A 14 13.35 5.31 13.85
CA GLY A 14 13.51 3.92 14.29
C GLY A 14 12.22 3.09 14.23
N THR A 15 11.09 3.66 13.86
CA THR A 15 9.81 2.93 13.72
C THR A 15 9.89 1.90 12.59
N GLU A 16 9.46 0.68 12.88
CA GLU A 16 9.36 -0.39 11.89
C GLU A 16 7.91 -0.59 11.44
N ILE A 17 7.67 -0.51 10.13
CA ILE A 17 6.36 -0.65 9.52
C ILE A 17 6.37 -1.86 8.60
N ARG A 18 5.40 -2.77 8.80
CA ARG A 18 5.19 -3.94 7.92
C ARG A 18 4.52 -3.53 6.61
N LEU A 19 5.23 -2.76 5.79
CA LEU A 19 4.71 -2.19 4.55
C LEU A 19 4.22 -3.28 3.57
N GLY A 20 4.93 -4.40 3.47
CA GLY A 20 4.51 -5.52 2.63
C GLY A 20 3.14 -6.09 3.03
N VAL A 21 2.87 -6.17 4.32
CA VAL A 21 1.57 -6.62 4.87
C VAL A 21 0.50 -5.57 4.63
N PHE A 22 0.79 -4.30 4.88
CA PHE A 22 -0.13 -3.18 4.63
C PHE A 22 -0.60 -3.18 3.18
N LEU A 23 0.33 -3.20 2.22
CA LEU A 23 -0.01 -3.19 0.79
C LEU A 23 -0.77 -4.44 0.36
N SER A 24 -0.41 -5.62 0.87
CA SER A 24 -1.15 -6.86 0.59
C SER A 24 -2.60 -6.77 1.06
N ASN A 25 -2.82 -6.27 2.29
CA ASN A 25 -4.15 -6.14 2.87
C ASN A 25 -4.98 -5.08 2.14
N SER A 26 -4.38 -3.94 1.82
CA SER A 26 -5.03 -2.85 1.06
C SER A 26 -5.45 -3.32 -0.32
N LYS A 27 -4.61 -4.08 -1.03
CA LYS A 27 -4.95 -4.67 -2.32
C LYS A 27 -6.07 -5.70 -2.22
N SER A 28 -6.02 -6.60 -1.22
CA SER A 28 -7.08 -7.60 -0.99
C SER A 28 -8.43 -6.96 -0.66
N ARG A 29 -8.43 -5.86 0.09
CA ARG A 29 -9.64 -5.14 0.50
C ARG A 29 -9.94 -3.92 -0.38
N ARG A 30 -9.41 -3.88 -1.62
CA ARG A 30 -9.57 -2.74 -2.55
C ARG A 30 -11.03 -2.29 -2.66
N GLY A 31 -11.97 -3.22 -2.75
CA GLY A 31 -13.42 -2.90 -2.86
C GLY A 31 -14.04 -2.23 -1.64
N LYS A 32 -13.32 -2.15 -0.51
CA LYS A 32 -13.73 -1.44 0.71
C LYS A 32 -12.98 -0.13 0.93
N LEU A 33 -12.06 0.24 0.03
CA LEU A 33 -11.35 1.51 0.10
C LEU A 33 -12.21 2.60 -0.56
N SER A 34 -12.24 3.79 0.05
CA SER A 34 -12.84 4.96 -0.58
C SER A 34 -12.03 5.39 -1.80
N ALA A 35 -12.65 6.16 -2.70
CA ALA A 35 -11.99 6.70 -3.89
C ALA A 35 -10.72 7.49 -3.52
N ASP A 36 -10.77 8.32 -2.48
CA ASP A 36 -9.61 9.12 -2.04
C ASP A 36 -8.43 8.25 -1.61
N LYS A 37 -8.69 7.13 -0.91
CA LYS A 37 -7.63 6.19 -0.50
C LYS A 37 -7.01 5.50 -1.71
N LEU A 38 -7.82 5.15 -2.71
CA LEU A 38 -7.34 4.56 -3.95
C LEU A 38 -6.51 5.56 -4.76
N ALA A 39 -6.97 6.82 -4.86
CA ALA A 39 -6.25 7.89 -5.54
C ALA A 39 -4.90 8.17 -4.88
N ALA A 40 -4.84 8.25 -3.56
CA ALA A 40 -3.58 8.43 -2.82
C ALA A 40 -2.58 7.30 -3.11
N LEU A 41 -3.04 6.05 -3.13
CA LEU A 41 -2.19 4.91 -3.47
C LEU A 41 -1.73 4.95 -4.94
N ALA A 42 -2.60 5.36 -5.86
CA ALA A 42 -2.26 5.49 -7.28
C ALA A 42 -1.19 6.57 -7.52
N ILE A 43 -1.26 7.71 -6.82
CA ILE A 43 -0.24 8.78 -6.85
C ILE A 43 1.14 8.24 -6.42
N LEU A 44 1.16 7.31 -5.46
CA LEU A 44 2.38 6.63 -5.00
C LEU A 44 2.87 5.52 -5.94
N GLY A 45 2.28 5.38 -7.14
CA GLY A 45 2.70 4.40 -8.14
C GLY A 45 2.07 3.02 -7.98
N MET A 46 1.02 2.88 -7.16
CA MET A 46 0.26 1.63 -7.06
C MET A 46 -0.75 1.53 -8.19
N GLU A 47 -0.31 1.01 -9.33
CA GLU A 47 -1.12 0.87 -10.54
C GLU A 47 -2.41 0.07 -10.32
N TRP A 48 -2.39 -0.91 -9.42
CA TRP A 48 -3.60 -1.67 -9.06
C TRP A 48 -4.65 -0.85 -8.30
N ALA A 49 -4.30 0.33 -7.80
CA ALA A 49 -5.21 1.22 -7.10
C ALA A 49 -5.83 2.28 -8.04
N ALA A 50 -5.22 2.53 -9.21
CA ALA A 50 -5.85 3.35 -10.24
C ALA A 50 -7.21 2.74 -10.61
N ALA A 51 -8.24 3.58 -10.70
CA ALA A 51 -9.52 3.17 -11.25
C ALA A 51 -9.28 2.64 -12.68
N ALA A 52 -9.89 1.49 -13.00
CA ALA A 52 -9.95 1.02 -14.36
C ALA A 52 -11.00 1.84 -15.13
#